data_AF-A0A8J6JFK5-F1
#
_entry.id   AF-A0A8J6JFK5-F1
#
_cell.length_a   1.000
_cell.length_b   1.000
_cell.length_c   1.000
_cell.angle_alpha   90.00
_cell.angle_beta   90.00
_cell.angle_gamma   90.00
#
_symmetry.space_group_name_H-M   'P 1'
#
loop_
_entity.id
_entity.type
_entity.pdbx_description
1 polymer ?
#
loop_
_entity_poly.entity_id
_entity_poly.type
_entity_poly.pdbx_seq_one_letter_code
_entity_poly.pdbx_strand_id
1 'polypeptide(L)'
;MRRKYLFRLTFRIAAALAALLLWLLRPEVFAVLDGAAFFRGFSVLHLFWLVWAGDMVLQLLPLRRHMALGSQKQFSRCRIPTGRAPDRAALRTFVRQSDQTAGAVFLLWLLLTLAVGLLYRTRVLGKAELFLLCVCFYVCDLICVLFFCPFRIFFLKNRCCATCRIFNWDHLMMFSPFVFAAGFFTLSLFFLALLVFVVWEAAFHLHPERFWEQTNAALGCAACTDRLCGRAL
;
A
#
# COMPACT_ATOMS: atom_id res chain seq x y z
N MET A 1 -4.10 -5.36 18.69
CA MET A 1 -3.76 -4.87 17.34
C MET A 1 -4.40 -3.52 17.03
N ARG A 2 -5.72 -3.31 17.16
CA ARG A 2 -6.38 -2.01 16.91
C ARG A 2 -5.73 -0.77 17.56
N ARG A 3 -5.26 -0.84 18.82
CA ARG A 3 -4.49 0.26 19.46
C ARG A 3 -3.20 0.62 18.70
N LYS A 4 -2.50 -0.37 18.14
CA LYS A 4 -1.30 -0.15 17.30
C LYS A 4 -1.66 0.54 15.98
N TYR A 5 -2.80 0.16 15.37
CA TYR A 5 -3.28 0.83 14.16
C TYR A 5 -3.74 2.27 14.42
N LEU A 6 -4.40 2.52 15.55
CA LEU A 6 -4.76 3.88 15.96
C LEU A 6 -3.50 4.73 16.21
N PHE A 7 -2.50 4.18 16.92
CA PHE A 7 -1.22 4.87 17.10
C PHE A 7 -0.53 5.18 15.76
N ARG A 8 -0.52 4.21 14.82
CA ARG A 8 -0.03 4.45 13.46
C ARG A 8 -0.81 5.57 12.79
N LEU A 9 -2.14 5.58 12.87
CA LEU A 9 -2.95 6.62 12.27
C LEU A 9 -2.65 8.00 12.86
N THR A 10 -2.53 8.11 14.18
CA THR A 10 -2.11 9.35 14.84
C THR A 10 -0.76 9.82 14.33
N PHE A 11 0.22 8.91 14.20
CA PHE A 11 1.52 9.22 13.63
C PHE A 11 1.42 9.70 12.17
N ARG A 12 0.63 9.03 11.32
CA ARG A 12 0.44 9.43 9.91
C ARG A 12 -0.24 10.78 9.77
N ILE A 13 -1.24 11.07 10.61
CA ILE A 13 -1.90 12.38 10.68
C ILE A 13 -0.90 13.45 11.11
N ALA A 14 -0.09 13.19 12.15
CA ALA A 14 0.94 14.12 12.59
C ALA A 14 1.98 14.38 11.48
N ALA A 15 2.40 13.34 10.77
CA ALA A 15 3.29 13.47 9.61
C ALA A 15 2.66 14.29 8.48
N ALA A 16 1.36 14.13 8.23
CA ALA A 16 0.63 14.91 7.23
C ALA A 16 0.53 16.39 7.61
N LEU A 17 0.22 16.68 8.87
CA LEU A 17 0.22 18.04 9.39
C LEU A 17 1.62 18.66 9.31
N ALA A 18 2.68 17.91 9.66
CA ALA A 18 4.05 18.37 9.54
C ALA A 18 4.44 18.67 8.09
N ALA A 19 4.08 17.80 7.14
CA ALA A 19 4.31 18.03 5.72
C ALA A 19 3.60 19.28 5.20
N LEU A 20 2.33 19.49 5.61
CA LEU A 20 1.56 20.68 5.25
C LEU A 20 2.17 21.95 5.84
N LEU A 21 2.58 21.92 7.11
CA LEU A 21 3.26 23.05 7.76
C LEU A 21 4.60 23.35 7.10
N LEU A 22 5.39 22.34 6.73
CA LEU A 22 6.63 22.54 5.98
C LEU A 22 6.36 23.18 4.62
N TRP A 23 5.32 22.77 3.92
CA TRP A 23 4.96 23.36 2.62
C TRP A 23 4.56 24.83 2.74
N LEU A 24 3.78 25.19 3.78
CA LEU A 24 3.34 26.57 4.00
C LEU A 24 4.45 27.48 4.54
N LEU A 25 5.26 26.98 5.48
CA LEU A 25 6.19 27.81 6.24
C LEU A 25 7.62 27.76 5.71
N ARG A 26 8.03 26.65 5.09
CA ARG A 26 9.43 26.35 4.70
C ARG A 26 9.50 25.59 3.36
N PRO A 27 8.97 26.15 2.26
CA PRO A 27 8.89 25.47 0.96
C PRO A 27 10.26 25.06 0.40
N GLU A 28 11.35 25.71 0.80
CA GLU A 28 12.71 25.38 0.36
C GLU A 28 13.17 23.97 0.78
N VAL A 29 12.54 23.39 1.81
CA VAL A 29 12.85 22.02 2.27
C VAL A 29 12.52 20.98 1.18
N PHE A 30 11.58 21.30 0.27
CA PHE A 30 11.18 20.44 -0.84
C PHE A 30 12.17 20.42 -2.00
N ALA A 31 13.23 21.25 -1.98
CA ALA A 31 14.31 21.20 -2.97
C ALA A 31 15.00 19.82 -3.01
N VAL A 32 14.91 19.04 -1.93
CA VAL A 32 15.42 17.65 -1.89
C VAL A 32 14.77 16.73 -2.94
N LEU A 33 13.58 17.08 -3.44
CA LEU A 33 12.86 16.36 -4.48
C LEU A 33 13.47 16.56 -5.88
N ASP A 34 14.42 17.49 -6.04
CA ASP A 34 15.02 17.84 -7.31
C ASP A 34 16.30 17.06 -7.60
N GLY A 35 16.28 16.22 -8.64
CA GLY A 35 17.48 15.57 -9.17
C GLY A 35 18.30 14.87 -8.08
N ALA A 36 19.57 15.27 -7.94
CA ALA A 36 20.50 14.75 -6.94
C ALA A 36 20.55 15.57 -5.63
N ALA A 37 19.64 16.52 -5.42
CA ALA A 37 19.62 17.37 -4.23
C ALA A 37 19.47 16.60 -2.91
N PHE A 38 18.93 15.37 -2.98
CA PHE A 38 18.96 14.39 -1.89
C PHE A 38 20.35 14.23 -1.26
N PHE A 39 21.43 14.26 -2.05
CA PHE A 39 22.79 14.03 -1.54
C PHE A 39 23.50 15.31 -1.07
N ARG A 40 22.89 16.49 -1.24
CA ARG A 40 23.55 17.78 -0.97
C ARG A 40 23.54 18.17 0.50
N GLY A 41 22.61 17.64 1.29
CA GLY A 41 22.50 17.97 2.71
C GLY A 41 21.28 17.34 3.35
N PHE A 42 21.31 17.26 4.68
CA PHE A 42 20.20 16.72 5.43
C PHE A 42 19.01 17.69 5.42
N SER A 43 17.81 17.13 5.23
CA SER A 43 16.51 17.82 5.25
C SER A 43 15.53 16.93 6.00
N VAL A 44 14.53 17.53 6.66
CA VAL A 44 13.48 16.80 7.39
C VAL A 44 12.77 15.77 6.50
N LEU A 45 12.69 16.02 5.18
CA LEU A 45 12.10 15.08 4.22
C LEU A 45 12.87 13.75 4.14
N HIS A 46 14.16 13.71 4.47
CA HIS A 46 14.90 12.44 4.57
C HIS A 46 14.30 11.51 5.63
N LEU A 47 13.71 12.06 6.69
CA LEU A 47 13.02 11.24 7.69
C LEU A 47 11.76 10.58 7.09
N PHE A 48 11.00 11.30 6.26
CA PHE A 48 9.87 10.72 5.52
C PHE A 48 10.35 9.61 4.58
N TRP A 49 11.43 9.87 3.83
CA TRP A 49 12.05 8.87 2.96
C TRP A 49 12.44 7.61 3.73
N LEU A 50 13.16 7.77 4.85
CA LEU A 50 13.64 6.65 5.67
C LEU A 50 12.49 5.83 6.24
N VAL A 51 11.45 6.49 6.75
CA VAL A 51 10.26 5.80 7.29
C VAL A 51 9.56 5.00 6.20
N TRP A 52 9.33 5.59 5.03
CA TRP A 52 8.62 4.92 3.95
C TRP A 52 9.45 3.84 3.26
N ALA A 53 10.73 4.10 2.97
CA ALA A 53 11.64 3.10 2.42
C ALA A 53 11.80 1.94 3.41
N GLY A 54 11.97 2.24 4.70
CA GLY A 54 12.02 1.23 5.76
C GLY A 54 10.76 0.38 5.82
N ASP A 55 9.57 0.99 5.77
CA ASP A 55 8.30 0.25 5.77
C ASP A 55 8.20 -0.71 4.56
N MET A 56 8.55 -0.26 3.35
CA MET A 56 8.58 -1.10 2.14
C MET A 56 9.61 -2.23 2.23
N VAL A 57 10.82 -1.96 2.72
CA VAL A 57 11.84 -3.01 2.92
C VAL A 57 11.37 -4.04 3.92
N LEU A 58 10.74 -3.62 5.02
CA LEU A 58 10.22 -4.55 6.01
C LEU A 58 9.11 -5.44 5.43
N GLN A 59 8.33 -4.98 4.43
CA GLN A 59 7.29 -5.79 3.80
C GLN A 59 7.84 -6.91 2.92
N LEU A 60 9.06 -6.74 2.40
CA LEU A 60 9.77 -7.80 1.67
C LEU A 60 10.32 -8.89 2.60
N LEU A 61 10.34 -8.64 3.91
CA LEU A 61 10.90 -9.53 4.91
C LEU A 61 9.80 -10.25 5.72
N PRO A 62 9.97 -11.54 6.06
CA PRO A 62 8.99 -12.31 6.81
C PRO A 62 9.00 -12.00 8.33
N LEU A 63 8.72 -10.74 8.71
CA LEU A 63 8.80 -10.25 10.10
C LEU A 63 7.42 -10.26 10.79
N ARG A 64 7.14 -11.34 11.53
CA ARG A 64 5.81 -11.63 12.11
C ARG A 64 5.30 -10.61 13.14
N ARG A 65 6.19 -9.98 13.93
CA ARG A 65 5.82 -9.20 15.14
C ARG A 65 5.26 -7.80 14.88
N HIS A 66 5.49 -7.23 13.69
CA HIS A 66 5.21 -5.82 13.42
C HIS A 66 4.22 -5.57 12.28
N MET A 67 3.71 -6.59 11.59
CA MET A 67 2.82 -6.40 10.44
C MET A 67 1.47 -7.09 10.56
N ALA A 68 0.51 -6.57 9.78
CA ALA A 68 -0.81 -7.13 9.60
C ALA A 68 -0.72 -8.54 9.03
N LEU A 69 -1.65 -9.43 9.40
CA LEU A 69 -1.76 -10.74 8.76
C LEU A 69 -1.99 -10.63 7.24
N GLY A 70 -2.68 -9.56 6.82
CA GLY A 70 -2.94 -9.25 5.41
C GLY A 70 -1.69 -9.12 4.53
N SER A 71 -0.61 -8.48 5.02
CA SER A 71 0.66 -8.32 4.27
C SER A 71 1.54 -9.57 4.33
N GLN A 72 1.36 -10.42 5.33
CA GLN A 72 2.20 -11.60 5.53
C GLN A 72 1.76 -12.84 4.74
N LYS A 73 0.56 -12.83 4.13
CA LYS A 73 0.02 -14.01 3.42
C LYS A 73 0.85 -14.44 2.21
N GLN A 74 1.68 -13.56 1.66
CA GLN A 74 2.65 -13.92 0.61
C GLN A 74 3.67 -14.97 1.09
N PHE A 75 4.00 -15.00 2.39
CA PHE A 75 4.99 -15.90 2.94
C PHE A 75 4.39 -17.26 3.33
N SER A 76 5.08 -18.34 2.94
CA SER A 76 4.68 -19.73 3.25
C SER A 76 4.49 -19.99 4.75
N ARG A 77 5.31 -19.34 5.59
CA ARG A 77 5.29 -19.47 7.06
C ARG A 77 3.98 -19.00 7.72
N CYS A 78 3.17 -18.23 7.00
CA CYS A 78 1.90 -17.69 7.49
C CYS A 78 0.68 -18.47 6.96
N ARG A 79 0.91 -19.53 6.17
CA ARG A 79 -0.14 -20.44 5.72
C ARG A 79 -0.45 -21.46 6.80
N ILE A 80 -1.74 -21.57 7.15
CA ILE A 80 -2.28 -22.68 7.96
C ILE A 80 -3.11 -23.55 7.02
N PRO A 81 -2.63 -24.73 6.59
CA PRO A 81 -3.38 -25.61 5.71
C PRO A 81 -4.70 -26.04 6.35
N THR A 82 -5.79 -26.03 5.59
CA THR A 82 -7.13 -26.43 6.05
C THR A 82 -7.33 -27.94 6.11
N GLY A 83 -6.31 -28.74 5.78
CA GLY A 83 -6.38 -30.21 5.69
C GLY A 83 -7.20 -30.74 4.51
N ARG A 84 -7.90 -29.87 3.77
CA ARG A 84 -8.65 -30.21 2.55
C ARG A 84 -7.74 -30.07 1.33
N ALA A 85 -7.77 -31.06 0.44
CA ALA A 85 -7.11 -30.94 -0.84
C ALA A 85 -7.75 -29.77 -1.61
N PRO A 86 -6.97 -28.82 -2.16
CA PRO A 86 -7.52 -27.72 -2.92
C PRO A 86 -8.19 -28.27 -4.18
N ASP A 87 -9.49 -28.03 -4.34
CA ASP A 87 -10.13 -28.22 -5.63
C ASP A 87 -9.45 -27.28 -6.64
N ARG A 88 -8.75 -27.88 -7.60
CA ARG A 88 -7.99 -27.15 -8.62
C ARG A 88 -8.91 -26.32 -9.51
N ALA A 89 -10.15 -26.75 -9.75
CA ALA A 89 -11.10 -26.00 -10.56
C ALA A 89 -11.59 -24.75 -9.82
N ALA A 90 -11.95 -24.88 -8.54
CA ALA A 90 -12.31 -23.75 -7.70
C ALA A 90 -11.15 -22.77 -7.51
N LEU A 91 -9.91 -23.26 -7.31
CA LEU A 91 -8.73 -22.40 -7.17
C LEU A 91 -8.46 -21.59 -8.46
N ARG A 92 -8.55 -22.21 -9.64
CA ARG A 92 -8.41 -21.49 -10.93
C ARG A 92 -9.48 -20.43 -11.11
N THR A 93 -10.71 -20.74 -10.73
CA THR A 93 -11.83 -19.79 -10.77
C THR A 93 -11.59 -18.60 -9.85
N PHE A 94 -11.11 -18.86 -8.62
CA PHE A 94 -10.74 -17.82 -7.67
C PHE A 94 -9.63 -16.90 -8.21
N VAL A 95 -8.57 -17.47 -8.81
CA VAL A 95 -7.48 -16.69 -9.41
C VAL A 95 -8.03 -15.78 -10.51
N ARG A 96 -8.79 -16.34 -11.46
CA ARG A 96 -9.38 -15.58 -12.57
C ARG A 96 -10.28 -14.43 -12.10
N GLN A 97 -11.17 -14.68 -11.14
CA GLN A 97 -12.05 -13.65 -10.60
C GLN A 97 -11.28 -12.56 -9.84
N SER A 98 -10.24 -12.97 -9.09
CA SER A 98 -9.37 -12.05 -8.36
C SER A 98 -8.58 -11.16 -9.31
N ASP A 99 -8.04 -11.72 -10.40
CA ASP A 99 -7.27 -10.98 -11.41
C ASP A 99 -8.14 -10.01 -12.19
N GLN A 100 -9.37 -10.40 -12.57
CA GLN A 100 -10.30 -9.49 -13.24
C GLN A 100 -10.63 -8.28 -12.37
N THR A 101 -10.89 -8.51 -11.08
CA THR A 101 -11.23 -7.43 -10.15
C THR A 101 -10.01 -6.55 -9.84
N ALA A 102 -8.84 -7.17 -9.63
CA ALA A 102 -7.60 -6.45 -9.43
C ALA A 102 -7.22 -5.62 -10.66
N GLY A 103 -7.41 -6.16 -11.87
CA GLY A 103 -7.20 -5.46 -13.13
C GLY A 103 -8.09 -4.23 -13.29
N ALA A 104 -9.36 -4.30 -12.88
CA ALA A 104 -10.24 -3.13 -12.88
C ALA A 104 -9.76 -2.04 -11.92
N VAL A 105 -9.31 -2.41 -10.72
CA VAL A 105 -8.73 -1.44 -9.76
C VAL A 105 -7.42 -0.86 -10.28
N PHE A 106 -6.57 -1.69 -10.91
CA PHE A 106 -5.31 -1.23 -11.51
C PHE A 106 -5.56 -0.24 -12.63
N LEU A 107 -6.53 -0.51 -13.52
CA LEU A 107 -6.89 0.40 -14.61
C LEU A 107 -7.42 1.74 -14.07
N LEU A 108 -8.31 1.70 -13.07
CA LEU A 108 -8.79 2.91 -12.39
C LEU A 108 -7.62 3.72 -11.82
N TRP A 109 -6.69 3.05 -11.15
CA TRP A 109 -5.52 3.70 -10.56
C TRP A 109 -4.56 4.28 -11.60
N LEU A 110 -4.38 3.58 -12.71
CA LEU A 110 -3.58 4.04 -13.84
C LEU A 110 -4.18 5.32 -14.44
N LEU A 111 -5.50 5.35 -14.65
CA LEU A 111 -6.20 6.54 -15.13
C LEU A 111 -6.06 7.73 -14.16
N LEU A 112 -6.20 7.49 -12.85
CA LEU A 112 -5.99 8.52 -11.84
C LEU A 112 -4.55 9.03 -11.85
N THR A 113 -3.56 8.13 -11.93
CA THR A 113 -2.15 8.49 -11.99
C THR A 113 -1.84 9.31 -13.25
N LEU A 114 -2.41 8.93 -14.41
CA LEU A 114 -2.27 9.70 -15.65
C LEU A 114 -2.90 11.09 -15.54
N ALA A 115 -4.06 11.22 -14.88
CA ALA A 115 -4.68 12.52 -14.63
C ALA A 115 -3.78 13.41 -13.75
N VAL A 116 -3.19 12.86 -12.69
CA VAL A 116 -2.20 13.58 -11.86
C VAL A 116 -0.98 13.99 -12.68
N GLY A 117 -0.47 13.11 -13.54
CA GLY A 117 0.64 13.41 -14.44
C GLY A 117 0.32 14.52 -15.45
N LEU A 118 -0.92 14.58 -15.93
CA LEU A 118 -1.39 15.68 -16.78
C LEU A 118 -1.41 17.01 -16.02
N LEU A 119 -1.93 17.02 -14.78
CA LEU A 119 -1.94 18.21 -13.92
C LEU A 119 -0.52 18.70 -13.56
N TYR A 120 0.42 17.76 -13.39
CA TYR A 120 1.84 18.10 -13.20
C TYR A 120 2.44 18.70 -14.47
N ARG A 121 2.15 18.13 -15.65
CA ARG A 121 2.66 18.64 -16.94
C ARG A 121 2.12 20.03 -17.26
N THR A 122 0.86 20.32 -16.93
CA THR A 122 0.25 21.65 -17.08
C THR A 122 0.68 22.64 -15.99
N ARG A 123 1.59 22.24 -15.09
CA ARG A 123 2.12 23.05 -13.97
C ARG A 123 1.06 23.49 -12.95
N VAL A 124 -0.09 22.83 -12.93
CA VAL A 124 -1.08 23.01 -11.86
C VAL A 124 -0.57 22.40 -10.55
N LEU A 125 0.19 21.31 -10.64
CA LEU A 125 0.88 20.68 -9.52
C LEU A 125 2.39 20.79 -9.71
N GLY A 126 3.11 21.18 -8.66
CA GLY A 126 4.56 21.06 -8.57
C GLY A 126 4.97 19.81 -7.78
N LYS A 127 6.28 19.66 -7.56
CA LYS A 127 6.82 18.48 -6.85
C LYS A 127 6.40 18.43 -5.39
N ALA A 128 6.26 19.60 -4.75
CA ALA A 128 5.81 19.68 -3.37
C ALA A 128 4.33 19.24 -3.26
N GLU A 129 3.49 19.63 -4.21
CA GLU A 129 2.09 19.21 -4.26
C GLU A 129 1.96 17.71 -4.54
N LEU A 130 2.81 17.14 -5.41
CA LEU A 130 2.88 15.68 -5.59
C LEU A 130 3.30 14.96 -4.31
N PHE A 131 4.25 15.52 -3.55
CA PHE A 131 4.63 14.97 -2.24
C PHE A 131 3.47 15.02 -1.26
N LEU A 132 2.76 16.15 -1.16
CA LEU A 132 1.58 16.27 -0.31
C LEU A 132 0.48 15.30 -0.73
N LEU A 133 0.28 15.08 -2.03
CA LEU A 133 -0.65 14.08 -2.53
C LEU A 133 -0.28 12.66 -2.08
N CYS A 134 1.01 12.30 -2.13
CA CYS A 134 1.49 11.01 -1.61
C CYS A 134 1.24 10.89 -0.10
N VAL A 135 1.46 11.96 0.66
CA VAL A 135 1.17 12.02 2.11
C VAL A 135 -0.34 11.90 2.38
N CYS A 136 -1.20 12.49 1.55
CA CYS A 136 -2.64 12.29 1.63
C CYS A 136 -3.01 10.82 1.42
N PHE A 137 -2.46 10.16 0.39
CA PHE A 137 -2.66 8.72 0.18
C PHE A 137 -2.15 7.87 1.35
N TYR A 138 -1.01 8.25 1.94
CA TYR A 138 -0.43 7.63 3.14
C TYR A 138 -1.34 7.70 4.38
N VAL A 139 -2.23 8.68 4.49
CA VAL A 139 -3.20 8.74 5.59
C VAL A 139 -4.48 7.99 5.20
N CYS A 140 -4.95 8.21 3.98
CA CYS A 140 -6.19 7.66 3.46
C CYS A 140 -6.19 6.13 3.40
N ASP A 141 -5.08 5.49 3.06
CA ASP A 141 -4.96 4.02 3.05
C ASP A 141 -5.25 3.40 4.43
N LEU A 142 -4.74 3.99 5.50
CA LEU A 142 -4.90 3.49 6.86
C LEU A 142 -6.29 3.79 7.40
N ILE A 143 -6.87 4.94 7.03
CA ILE A 143 -8.29 5.23 7.25
C ILE A 143 -9.14 4.16 6.54
N CYS A 144 -8.78 3.80 5.31
CA CYS A 144 -9.50 2.79 4.55
C CYS A 144 -9.47 1.41 5.22
N VAL A 145 -8.32 1.03 5.77
CA VAL A 145 -8.14 -0.24 6.50
C VAL A 145 -8.88 -0.23 7.83
N LEU A 146 -8.94 0.90 8.54
CA LEU A 146 -9.52 0.99 9.88
C LEU A 146 -11.03 1.20 9.93
N PHE A 147 -11.56 2.01 9.01
CA PHE A 147 -12.94 2.50 9.06
C PHE A 147 -13.73 2.08 7.83
N PHE A 148 -13.26 2.43 6.64
CA PHE A 148 -14.05 2.29 5.41
C PHE A 148 -13.17 2.15 4.16
N CYS A 149 -13.17 0.97 3.53
CA CYS A 149 -12.44 0.76 2.28
C CYS A 149 -13.40 0.81 1.07
N PRO A 150 -13.28 1.81 0.18
CA PRO A 150 -14.14 1.91 -1.00
C PRO A 150 -13.89 0.73 -1.97
N PHE A 151 -12.64 0.32 -2.15
CA PHE A 151 -12.30 -0.83 -3.01
C PHE A 151 -12.96 -2.13 -2.53
N ARG A 152 -13.10 -2.31 -1.22
CA ARG A 152 -13.77 -3.48 -0.66
C ARG A 152 -15.25 -3.53 -1.02
N ILE A 153 -15.95 -2.40 -0.94
CA ILE A 153 -17.40 -2.34 -1.12
C ILE A 153 -17.77 -2.37 -2.60
N PHE A 154 -17.08 -1.57 -3.41
CA PHE A 154 -17.46 -1.38 -4.81
C PHE A 154 -16.85 -2.40 -5.76
N PHE A 155 -15.61 -2.85 -5.51
CA PHE A 155 -14.87 -3.72 -6.44
C PHE A 155 -14.73 -5.15 -5.92
N LEU A 156 -14.04 -5.33 -4.79
CA LEU A 156 -13.56 -6.63 -4.33
C LEU A 156 -14.63 -7.49 -3.66
N LYS A 157 -15.66 -6.87 -3.07
CA LYS A 157 -16.76 -7.52 -2.32
C LYS A 157 -16.29 -8.53 -1.27
N ASN A 158 -15.10 -8.30 -0.70
CA ASN A 158 -14.48 -9.16 0.30
C ASN A 158 -14.96 -8.83 1.71
N ARG A 159 -14.97 -9.84 2.59
CA ARG A 159 -15.41 -9.69 4.00
C ARG A 159 -14.49 -8.77 4.82
N CYS A 160 -13.17 -8.85 4.60
CA CYS A 160 -12.19 -8.05 5.35
C CYS A 160 -10.95 -7.71 4.52
N CYS A 161 -10.14 -6.76 5.00
CA CYS A 161 -8.90 -6.38 4.32
C CYS A 161 -7.84 -7.49 4.32
N ALA A 162 -7.87 -8.44 5.27
CA ALA A 162 -6.89 -9.54 5.29
C ALA A 162 -7.03 -10.50 4.10
N THR A 163 -8.26 -10.71 3.61
CA THR A 163 -8.52 -11.52 2.41
C THR A 163 -8.36 -10.73 1.10
N CYS A 164 -8.13 -9.42 1.17
CA CYS A 164 -8.03 -8.55 0.00
C CYS A 164 -6.83 -8.87 -0.91
N ARG A 165 -7.07 -9.10 -2.20
CA ARG A 165 -6.02 -9.39 -3.21
C ARG A 165 -4.99 -8.27 -3.38
N ILE A 166 -5.42 -7.02 -3.25
CA ILE A 166 -4.62 -5.82 -3.50
C ILE A 166 -4.10 -5.20 -2.18
N PHE A 167 -4.04 -5.97 -1.10
CA PHE A 167 -3.69 -5.42 0.22
C PHE A 167 -2.32 -4.71 0.23
N ASN A 168 -1.36 -5.22 -0.53
CA ASN A 168 0.02 -4.72 -0.57
C ASN A 168 0.30 -3.84 -1.81
N TRP A 169 -0.75 -3.32 -2.43
CA TRP A 169 -0.65 -2.34 -3.54
C TRP A 169 -0.55 -0.90 -3.02
N ASP A 170 -0.72 -0.69 -1.72
CA ASP A 170 -0.78 0.60 -1.04
C ASP A 170 0.43 1.47 -1.36
N HIS A 171 1.66 0.96 -1.26
CA HIS A 171 2.86 1.75 -1.58
C HIS A 171 2.97 2.10 -3.05
N LEU A 172 2.63 1.17 -3.96
CA LEU A 172 2.64 1.47 -5.40
C LEU A 172 1.62 2.56 -5.72
N MET A 173 0.44 2.47 -5.13
CA MET A 173 -0.59 3.50 -5.31
C MET A 173 -0.10 4.82 -4.72
N MET A 174 0.38 4.82 -3.49
CA MET A 174 0.88 6.01 -2.81
C MET A 174 1.99 6.74 -3.58
N PHE A 175 2.95 6.00 -4.16
CA PHE A 175 4.10 6.58 -4.84
C PHE A 175 3.99 6.66 -6.36
N SER A 176 2.91 6.19 -6.98
CA SER A 176 2.74 6.33 -8.44
C SER A 176 2.84 7.76 -8.95
N PRO A 177 2.41 8.83 -8.23
CA PRO A 177 2.59 10.20 -8.70
C PRO A 177 4.06 10.61 -8.89
N PHE A 178 4.99 9.97 -8.16
CA PHE A 178 6.41 10.29 -8.22
C PHE A 178 7.10 9.87 -9.53
N VAL A 179 6.46 9.02 -10.35
CA VAL A 179 6.99 8.67 -11.68
C VAL A 179 7.19 9.90 -12.57
N PHE A 180 6.39 10.95 -12.37
CA PHE A 180 6.46 12.19 -13.16
C PHE A 180 7.52 13.18 -12.65
N ALA A 181 7.95 13.04 -11.40
CA ALA A 181 8.90 13.95 -10.77
C ALA A 181 10.31 13.36 -10.80
N ALA A 182 11.17 13.88 -11.68
CA ALA A 182 12.57 13.44 -11.76
C ALA A 182 13.37 13.90 -10.53
N GLY A 183 13.81 12.93 -9.72
CA GLY A 183 14.62 13.13 -8.53
C GLY A 183 14.97 11.80 -7.86
N PHE A 184 16.09 11.74 -7.13
CA PHE A 184 16.48 10.52 -6.42
C PHE A 184 15.43 10.16 -5.35
N PHE A 185 14.98 11.15 -4.58
CA PHE A 185 13.97 10.96 -3.53
C PHE A 185 12.71 10.28 -4.09
N THR A 186 12.17 10.82 -5.18
CA THR A 186 10.89 10.43 -5.77
C THR A 186 11.01 9.08 -6.48
N LEU A 187 12.01 8.94 -7.36
CA LEU A 187 12.18 7.72 -8.16
C LEU A 187 12.61 6.53 -7.30
N SER A 188 13.47 6.71 -6.29
CA SER A 188 13.86 5.60 -5.41
C SER A 188 12.67 5.01 -4.66
N LEU A 189 11.76 5.84 -4.15
CA LEU A 189 10.53 5.38 -3.48
C LEU A 189 9.58 4.70 -4.47
N PHE A 190 9.40 5.27 -5.67
CA PHE A 190 8.59 4.67 -6.72
C PHE A 190 9.10 3.27 -7.12
N PHE A 191 10.41 3.13 -7.40
CA PHE A 191 10.98 1.85 -7.80
C PHE A 191 10.97 0.82 -6.67
N LEU A 192 11.18 1.24 -5.42
CA LEU A 192 11.04 0.36 -4.27
C LEU A 192 9.59 -0.13 -4.10
N ALA A 193 8.61 0.76 -4.30
CA ALA A 193 7.19 0.39 -4.28
C ALA A 193 6.83 -0.56 -5.42
N LEU A 194 7.38 -0.33 -6.62
CA LEU A 194 7.22 -1.23 -7.76
C LEU A 194 7.80 -2.62 -7.46
N LEU A 195 8.98 -2.69 -6.83
CA LEU A 195 9.58 -3.97 -6.41
C LEU A 195 8.67 -4.72 -5.45
N VAL A 196 8.14 -4.05 -4.42
CA VAL A 196 7.18 -4.62 -3.46
C VAL A 196 5.95 -5.16 -4.18
N PHE A 197 5.40 -4.39 -5.12
CA PHE A 197 4.27 -4.81 -5.94
C PHE A 197 4.59 -6.05 -6.78
N VAL A 198 5.71 -6.07 -7.51
CA VAL A 198 6.10 -7.21 -8.35
C VAL A 198 6.29 -8.48 -7.51
N VAL A 199 6.95 -8.37 -6.35
CA VAL A 199 7.14 -9.50 -5.43
C VAL A 199 5.78 -10.06 -4.95
N TRP A 200 4.85 -9.17 -4.62
CA TRP A 200 3.50 -9.55 -4.21
C TRP A 200 2.71 -10.25 -5.31
N GLU A 201 2.71 -9.70 -6.53
CA GLU A 201 2.04 -10.29 -7.70
C GLU A 201 2.64 -11.66 -8.04
N ALA A 202 3.98 -11.76 -8.03
CA ALA A 202 4.67 -13.03 -8.26
C ALA A 202 4.28 -14.07 -7.19
N ALA A 203 4.25 -13.69 -5.91
CA ALA A 203 3.83 -14.58 -4.83
C ALA A 203 2.38 -15.06 -5.00
N PHE A 204 1.48 -14.21 -5.49
CA PHE A 204 0.10 -14.59 -5.78
C PHE A 204 -0.01 -15.61 -6.92
N HIS A 205 0.70 -15.39 -8.03
CA HIS A 205 0.60 -16.30 -9.18
C HIS A 205 1.35 -17.61 -8.97
N LEU A 206 2.47 -17.60 -8.23
CA LEU A 206 3.23 -18.81 -7.88
C LEU A 206 2.54 -19.64 -6.80
N HIS A 207 1.86 -18.96 -5.85
CA HIS A 207 1.27 -19.61 -4.67
C HIS A 207 -0.13 -19.06 -4.32
N PRO A 208 -1.11 -19.18 -5.23
CA PRO A 208 -2.45 -18.64 -5.03
C PRO A 208 -3.17 -19.25 -3.82
N GLU A 209 -2.80 -20.46 -3.41
CA GLU A 209 -3.35 -21.16 -2.25
C GLU A 209 -3.07 -20.44 -0.92
N ARG A 210 -2.08 -19.55 -0.87
CA ARG A 210 -1.78 -18.75 0.33
C ARG A 210 -2.75 -17.58 0.49
N PHE A 211 -3.35 -17.13 -0.60
CA PHE A 211 -4.20 -15.93 -0.66
C PHE A 211 -5.69 -16.25 -0.54
N TRP A 212 -6.06 -17.53 -0.52
CA TRP A 212 -7.43 -17.98 -0.51
C TRP A 212 -7.84 -18.59 0.85
N GLU A 213 -8.94 -18.11 1.43
CA GLU A 213 -9.44 -18.53 2.74
C GLU A 213 -9.74 -20.03 2.81
N GLN A 214 -10.18 -20.65 1.71
CA GLN A 214 -10.52 -22.08 1.68
C GLN A 214 -9.29 -23.00 1.83
N THR A 215 -8.10 -22.50 1.49
CA THR A 215 -6.84 -23.25 1.52
C THR A 215 -5.86 -22.73 2.58
N ASN A 216 -6.15 -21.57 3.16
CA ASN A 216 -5.37 -20.94 4.22
C ASN A 216 -6.29 -20.49 5.38
N ALA A 217 -6.38 -21.33 6.41
CA ALA A 217 -7.21 -21.09 7.59
C ALA A 217 -6.80 -19.83 8.37
N ALA A 218 -5.56 -19.34 8.21
CA ALA A 218 -5.10 -18.11 8.84
C ALA A 218 -5.95 -16.90 8.41
N LEU A 219 -6.46 -16.90 7.18
CA LEU A 219 -7.28 -15.83 6.64
C LEU A 219 -8.73 -15.84 7.15
N GLY A 220 -9.15 -16.93 7.79
CA GLY A 220 -10.50 -17.10 8.28
C GLY A 220 -10.79 -16.29 9.54
N CYS A 221 -12.07 -16.00 9.78
CA CYS A 221 -12.53 -15.23 10.95
C CYS A 221 -12.08 -15.83 12.29
N ALA A 222 -11.98 -17.16 12.39
CA ALA A 222 -11.55 -17.85 13.60
C ALA A 222 -10.09 -17.53 14.01
N ALA A 223 -9.24 -17.20 13.05
CA ALA A 223 -7.83 -16.85 13.27
C ALA A 223 -7.58 -15.33 13.27
N CYS A 224 -8.63 -14.50 13.20
CA CYS A 224 -8.51 -13.06 13.03
C CYS A 224 -8.04 -12.36 14.33
N THR A 225 -6.74 -12.08 14.40
CA THR A 225 -6.12 -11.32 15.51
C THR A 225 -6.34 -9.81 15.40
N ASP A 226 -6.56 -9.31 14.18
CA ASP A 226 -6.51 -7.88 13.90
C ASP A 226 -7.86 -7.18 14.15
N ARG A 227 -8.97 -7.94 14.15
CA ARG A 227 -10.36 -7.44 14.30
C ARG A 227 -10.65 -6.21 13.42
N LEU A 228 -10.09 -6.22 12.20
CA LEU A 228 -10.28 -5.17 11.19
C LEU A 228 -11.58 -5.35 10.38
N CYS A 229 -12.41 -6.32 10.73
CA CYS A 229 -13.74 -6.47 10.17
C CYS A 229 -14.61 -5.33 10.70
N GLY A 230 -14.92 -4.35 9.86
CA GLY A 230 -16.05 -3.46 10.12
C GLY A 230 -17.30 -4.32 10.29
N ARG A 231 -18.19 -3.97 11.23
CA ARG A 231 -19.52 -4.58 11.26
C ARG A 231 -20.09 -4.44 9.85
N ALA A 232 -20.44 -5.56 9.20
CA ALA A 232 -21.41 -5.49 8.12
C ALA A 232 -22.65 -4.85 8.76
N LEU A 233 -22.95 -3.62 8.32
CA LEU A 233 -24.32 -3.13 8.39
C LEU A 233 -25.10 -3.91 7.33
#